data_AF-A0A1F6PCR8-F1
#
_entry.id   AF-A0A1F6PCR8-F1
#
_cell.length_a   1.000
_cell.length_b   1.000
_cell.length_c   1.000
_cell.angle_alpha   90.00
_cell.angle_beta   90.00
_cell.angle_gamma   90.00
#
_symmetry.space_group_name_H-M   'P 1'
#
loop_
_entity.id
_entity.type
_entity.pdbx_description
1 polymer ?
#
loop_
_entity_poly.entity_id
_entity_poly.type
_entity_poly.pdbx_seq_one_letter_code
_entity_poly.pdbx_strand_id
1 'polypeptide(L)'
;MLMIRLQRVGKTKAPTYRVIISEKARDTQGTYLEKLGTFNPHVQENGLLVDVERVKYWLGKGAEASATLHNLFVKAGITEGAKKKAVFLSKKRKVKLGEKDKAKVAAAEKAKADAEAKAAKEAEAKAAKEAEEKAAAEQAKIEAEKPAEVAPVEEVKEEVKPEAPVAEEKPVDTTPSETV
;
A
#
# COMPACT_ATOMS: atom_id res chain seq x y z
N MET A 1 13.32 35.55 -16.24
CA MET A 1 12.51 34.33 -16.47
C MET A 1 11.63 34.05 -15.28
N LEU A 2 10.34 33.80 -15.54
CA LEU A 2 9.39 33.31 -14.55
C LEU A 2 9.63 31.82 -14.27
N MET A 3 9.59 31.45 -13.00
CA MET A 3 9.88 30.10 -12.55
C MET A 3 8.80 29.64 -11.59
N ILE A 4 8.28 28.42 -11.79
CA ILE A 4 7.44 27.75 -10.81
C ILE A 4 8.38 27.07 -9.81
N ARG A 5 8.31 27.49 -8.54
CA ARG A 5 9.21 27.02 -7.48
C ARG A 5 8.47 26.69 -6.18
N LEU A 6 9.15 25.93 -5.34
CA LEU A 6 8.67 25.56 -4.01
C LEU A 6 9.18 26.57 -2.99
N GLN A 7 8.25 27.27 -2.33
CA GLN A 7 8.56 28.09 -1.17
C GLN A 7 8.36 27.26 0.09
N ARG A 8 9.41 27.11 0.91
CA ARG A 8 9.33 26.35 2.17
C ARG A 8 8.53 27.17 3.19
N VAL A 9 7.50 26.56 3.75
CA VAL A 9 6.69 27.06 4.84
C VAL A 9 6.55 25.99 5.94
N GLY A 10 5.92 26.33 7.05
CA GLY A 10 5.68 25.39 8.15
C GLY A 10 6.81 25.34 9.18
N LYS A 11 6.74 24.33 10.04
CA LYS A 11 7.57 24.23 11.26
C LYS A 11 8.94 23.61 10.97
N THR A 12 9.84 23.73 11.94
CA THR A 12 11.08 22.94 11.96
C THR A 12 10.72 21.45 12.03
N LYS A 13 11.42 20.59 11.29
CA LYS A 13 11.16 19.13 11.14
C LYS A 13 9.84 18.73 10.45
N ALA A 14 8.95 19.67 10.11
CA ALA A 14 7.74 19.43 9.32
C ALA A 14 7.61 20.49 8.20
N PRO A 15 8.49 20.46 7.18
CA PRO A 15 8.39 21.36 6.03
C PRO A 15 7.11 21.09 5.23
N THR A 16 6.35 22.13 4.98
CA THR A 16 5.32 22.17 3.93
C THR A 16 5.80 23.14 2.85
N TYR A 17 5.34 23.00 1.63
CA TYR A 17 5.75 23.89 0.55
C TYR A 17 4.53 24.53 -0.10
N ARG A 18 4.70 25.78 -0.54
CA ARG A 18 3.76 26.44 -1.46
C ARG A 18 4.33 26.33 -2.87
N VAL A 19 3.47 26.01 -3.82
CA VAL A 19 3.81 26.06 -5.25
C VAL A 19 3.50 27.49 -5.71
N ILE A 20 4.55 28.24 -6.01
CA ILE A 20 4.45 29.67 -6.35
C ILE A 20 5.09 29.96 -7.70
N ILE A 21 4.66 31.04 -8.32
CA ILE A 21 5.34 31.66 -9.45
C ILE A 21 6.08 32.90 -8.97
N SER A 22 7.37 32.93 -9.24
CA SER A 22 8.20 34.11 -9.03
C SER A 22 9.32 34.18 -10.07
N GLU A 23 9.92 35.35 -10.19
CA GLU A 23 11.09 35.54 -11.05
C GLU A 23 12.29 34.79 -10.49
N LYS A 24 13.11 34.23 -11.39
CA LYS A 24 14.28 33.42 -11.00
C LYS A 24 15.23 34.15 -10.03
N ALA A 25 15.42 35.45 -10.25
CA ALA A 25 16.35 36.32 -9.51
C ALA A 25 15.85 36.73 -8.12
N ARG A 26 14.54 36.61 -7.85
CA ARG A 26 13.98 36.96 -6.55
C ARG A 26 14.30 35.90 -5.50
N ASP A 27 14.32 36.34 -4.24
CA ASP A 27 14.46 35.44 -3.10
C ASP A 27 13.32 34.41 -3.08
N THR A 28 13.67 33.21 -2.65
CA THR A 28 12.80 32.05 -2.55
C THR A 28 11.64 32.25 -1.57
N GLN A 29 11.85 33.06 -0.53
CA GLN A 29 10.87 33.34 0.52
C GLN A 29 10.19 34.72 0.40
N GLY A 30 10.58 35.50 -0.60
CA GLY A 30 10.06 36.85 -0.83
C GLY A 30 8.71 36.88 -1.55
N THR A 31 8.39 38.05 -2.11
CA THR A 31 7.13 38.28 -2.83
C THR A 31 7.05 37.47 -4.12
N TYR A 32 5.98 36.70 -4.25
CA TYR A 32 5.60 35.94 -5.44
C TYR A 32 4.49 36.65 -6.22
N LEU A 33 4.33 36.31 -7.51
CA LEU A 33 3.23 36.83 -8.33
C LEU A 33 1.91 36.15 -7.95
N GLU A 34 1.92 34.82 -7.94
CA GLU A 34 0.73 34.01 -7.75
C GLU A 34 1.06 32.68 -7.04
N LYS A 35 0.13 32.23 -6.20
CA LYS A 35 0.17 30.92 -5.55
C LYS A 35 -0.68 29.95 -6.37
N LEU A 36 -0.06 28.90 -6.90
CA LEU A 36 -0.71 27.86 -7.69
C LEU A 36 -1.21 26.68 -6.85
N GLY A 37 -0.66 26.51 -5.65
CA GLY A 37 -1.02 25.38 -4.80
C GLY A 37 -0.09 25.15 -3.61
N THR A 38 -0.14 23.94 -3.08
CA THR A 38 0.65 23.46 -1.94
C THR A 38 1.18 22.06 -2.19
N PHE A 39 2.30 21.76 -1.54
CA PHE A 39 2.93 20.45 -1.57
C PHE A 39 3.37 20.04 -0.16
N ASN A 40 2.91 18.90 0.31
CA ASN A 40 3.32 18.32 1.58
C ASN A 40 4.10 17.02 1.33
N PRO A 41 5.41 16.95 1.65
CA PRO A 41 6.23 15.76 1.44
C PRO A 41 5.96 14.64 2.46
N HIS A 42 5.25 14.92 3.56
CA HIS A 42 4.97 13.95 4.62
C HIS A 42 3.75 13.08 4.32
N VAL A 43 2.90 13.51 3.38
CA VAL A 43 1.75 12.73 2.94
C VAL A 43 2.22 11.84 1.79
N GLN A 44 2.09 10.52 1.95
CA GLN A 44 2.58 9.56 0.94
C GLN A 44 1.75 9.59 -0.35
N GLU A 45 0.45 9.82 -0.22
CA GLU A 45 -0.49 9.86 -1.34
C GLU A 45 -1.02 11.29 -1.54
N ASN A 46 -1.15 11.73 -2.79
CA ASN A 46 -1.77 13.01 -3.16
C ASN A 46 -1.28 14.25 -2.37
N GLY A 47 -0.01 14.27 -1.95
CA GLY A 47 0.56 15.40 -1.23
C GLY A 47 0.69 16.69 -2.05
N LEU A 48 0.39 16.66 -3.35
CA LEU A 48 0.39 17.82 -4.25
C LEU A 48 -1.05 18.27 -4.52
N LEU A 49 -1.38 19.47 -4.05
CA LEU A 49 -2.66 20.13 -4.30
C LEU A 49 -2.39 21.37 -5.15
N VAL A 50 -2.74 21.33 -6.42
CA VAL A 50 -2.46 22.42 -7.38
C VAL A 50 -3.64 22.67 -8.29
N ASP A 51 -3.82 23.93 -8.66
CA ASP A 51 -4.72 24.32 -9.75
C ASP A 51 -4.09 23.96 -11.10
N VAL A 52 -4.63 22.93 -11.74
CA VAL A 52 -4.10 22.36 -12.98
C VAL A 52 -4.25 23.34 -14.15
N GLU A 53 -5.35 24.06 -14.23
CA GLU A 53 -5.62 25.02 -15.31
C GLU A 53 -4.61 26.16 -15.24
N ARG A 54 -4.38 26.65 -14.03
CA ARG A 54 -3.45 27.75 -13.81
C ARG A 54 -2.01 27.36 -14.04
N VAL A 55 -1.61 26.16 -13.62
CA VAL A 55 -0.27 25.62 -13.92
C VAL A 55 -0.07 25.52 -15.43
N LYS A 56 -1.03 24.96 -16.18
CA LYS A 56 -0.96 24.83 -17.65
C LYS A 56 -0.87 26.19 -18.34
N TYR A 57 -1.64 27.17 -17.89
CA TYR A 57 -1.56 28.54 -18.40
C TYR A 57 -0.15 29.13 -18.29
N TRP A 58 0.48 29.00 -17.13
CA TRP A 58 1.80 29.54 -16.91
C TRP A 58 2.90 28.78 -17.65
N LEU A 59 2.78 27.45 -17.76
CA LEU A 59 3.65 26.65 -18.62
C LEU A 59 3.54 27.10 -20.09
N GLY A 60 2.32 27.37 -20.59
CA GLY A 60 2.10 27.91 -21.93
C GLY A 60 2.68 29.31 -22.15
N LYS A 61 2.76 30.12 -21.10
CA LYS A 61 3.46 31.42 -21.11
C LYS A 61 4.99 31.33 -21.05
N GLY A 62 5.56 30.12 -21.03
CA GLY A 62 7.00 29.91 -20.96
C GLY A 62 7.56 30.00 -19.54
N ALA A 63 6.73 29.82 -18.50
CA ALA A 63 7.24 29.65 -17.14
C ALA A 63 7.92 28.27 -17.02
N GLU A 64 9.12 28.23 -16.44
CA GLU A 64 9.83 26.98 -16.23
C GLU A 64 9.58 26.41 -14.82
N ALA A 65 9.22 25.14 -14.72
CA ALA A 65 9.13 24.44 -13.45
C ALA A 65 10.52 24.00 -12.95
N SER A 66 10.77 24.15 -11.64
CA SER A 66 11.94 23.53 -10.97
C SER A 66 11.98 22.02 -11.20
N ALA A 67 13.16 21.41 -11.23
CA ALA A 67 13.32 19.97 -11.49
C ALA A 67 12.48 19.07 -10.56
N THR A 68 12.34 19.44 -9.29
CA THR A 68 11.47 18.70 -8.34
C THR A 68 9.99 18.85 -8.70
N LEU A 69 9.54 20.06 -9.06
CA LEU A 69 8.16 20.31 -9.44
C LEU A 69 7.81 19.68 -10.79
N HIS A 70 8.73 19.70 -11.74
CA HIS A 70 8.61 18.98 -13.00
C HIS A 70 8.35 17.49 -12.73
N ASN A 71 9.12 16.87 -11.83
CA ASN A 71 8.91 15.47 -11.47
C ASN A 71 7.58 15.22 -10.75
N LEU A 72 7.10 16.19 -9.95
CA LEU A 72 5.79 16.12 -9.29
C LEU A 72 4.65 16.26 -10.32
N PHE A 73 4.77 17.15 -11.29
CA PHE A 73 3.80 17.33 -12.37
C PHE A 73 3.74 16.12 -13.31
N VAL A 74 4.89 15.50 -13.60
CA VAL A 74 4.96 14.24 -14.35
C VAL A 74 4.27 13.11 -13.58
N LYS A 75 4.48 13.01 -12.26
CA LYS A 75 3.80 12.01 -11.42
C LYS A 75 2.28 12.24 -11.37
N ALA A 76 1.84 13.50 -11.39
CA ALA A 76 0.43 13.87 -11.37
C ALA A 76 -0.24 13.87 -12.75
N GLY A 77 0.49 13.56 -13.84
CA GLY A 77 -0.05 13.57 -15.20
C GLY A 77 -0.38 14.97 -15.76
N ILE A 78 0.14 16.05 -15.16
CA ILE A 78 -0.10 17.43 -15.60
C ILE A 78 0.79 17.79 -16.80
N THR A 79 2.01 17.26 -16.82
CA THR A 79 3.00 17.50 -17.87
C THR A 79 3.63 16.19 -18.27
N GLU A 80 3.72 15.95 -19.57
CA GLU A 80 4.36 14.76 -20.11
C GLU A 80 5.85 15.04 -20.32
N GLY A 81 6.71 14.17 -19.79
CA GLY A 81 8.14 14.31 -19.99
C GLY A 81 8.99 13.44 -19.08
N ALA A 82 10.25 13.25 -19.47
CA ALA A 82 11.23 12.54 -18.65
C ALA A 82 11.48 13.27 -17.32
N LYS A 83 11.72 12.50 -16.26
CA LYS A 83 12.06 13.04 -14.94
C LYS A 83 13.41 13.77 -15.02
N LYS A 84 13.46 15.00 -14.52
CA LYS A 84 14.68 15.82 -14.44
C LYS A 84 15.46 15.50 -13.17
N LYS A 85 16.79 15.58 -13.24
CA LYS A 85 17.65 15.42 -12.07
C LYS A 85 17.56 16.66 -11.17
N ALA A 86 17.02 16.50 -9.97
CA ALA A 86 16.80 17.61 -9.05
C ALA A 86 18.07 18.06 -8.28
N VAL A 87 19.00 17.14 -7.99
CA VAL A 87 20.21 17.44 -7.19
C VAL A 87 21.45 17.00 -7.95
N PHE A 88 22.44 17.89 -8.07
CA PHE A 88 23.76 17.52 -8.58
C PHE A 88 24.53 16.75 -7.50
N LEU A 89 24.81 15.48 -7.78
CA LEU A 89 25.61 14.62 -6.90
C LEU A 89 27.10 14.76 -7.24
N SER A 90 27.92 15.06 -6.24
CA SER A 90 29.38 15.05 -6.38
C SER A 90 29.90 13.65 -6.72
N LYS A 91 31.06 13.57 -7.39
CA LYS A 91 31.66 12.29 -7.83
C LYS A 91 31.87 11.34 -6.65
N LYS A 92 32.38 11.85 -5.53
CA LYS A 92 32.54 11.10 -4.26
C LYS A 92 31.20 10.58 -3.72
N ARG A 93 30.14 11.41 -3.71
CA ARG A 93 28.81 10.99 -3.24
C ARG A 93 28.20 9.92 -4.15
N LYS A 94 28.46 9.96 -5.46
CA LYS A 94 28.01 8.94 -6.42
C LYS A 94 28.66 7.58 -6.17
N VAL A 95 29.99 7.55 -5.98
CA VAL A 95 30.72 6.30 -5.66
C VAL A 95 30.21 5.70 -4.36
N LYS A 96 30.08 6.52 -3.30
CA LYS A 96 29.57 6.07 -2.00
C LYS A 96 28.12 5.56 -2.07
N LEU A 97 27.27 6.14 -2.92
CA LEU A 97 25.91 5.67 -3.11
C LEU A 97 25.89 4.31 -3.84
N GLY A 98 26.68 4.18 -4.92
CA GLY A 98 26.78 2.92 -5.67
C GLY A 98 27.32 1.75 -4.84
N GLU A 99 28.26 1.99 -3.93
CA GLU A 99 28.77 0.97 -3.00
C GLU A 99 27.70 0.57 -1.96
N LYS A 100 26.95 1.55 -1.44
CA LYS A 100 25.82 1.29 -0.53
C LYS A 100 24.69 0.52 -1.20
N ASP A 101 24.37 0.84 -2.45
CA ASP A 101 23.35 0.13 -3.22
C ASP A 101 23.78 -1.32 -3.45
N LYS A 102 25.05 -1.57 -3.85
CA LYS A 102 25.60 -2.93 -3.97
C LYS A 102 25.56 -3.71 -2.66
N ALA A 103 25.95 -3.08 -1.54
CA ALA A 103 25.90 -3.73 -0.23
C ALA A 103 24.46 -4.05 0.21
N LYS A 104 23.49 -3.18 -0.09
CA LYS A 104 22.07 -3.42 0.21
C LYS A 104 21.49 -4.56 -0.61
N VAL A 105 21.86 -4.67 -1.89
CA VAL A 105 21.43 -5.76 -2.77
C VAL A 105 22.03 -7.10 -2.30
N ALA A 106 23.33 -7.14 -2.00
CA ALA A 106 23.99 -8.34 -1.47
C ALA A 106 23.42 -8.78 -0.10
N ALA A 107 23.06 -7.83 0.77
CA ALA A 107 22.42 -8.14 2.05
C ALA A 107 20.98 -8.67 1.89
N ALA A 108 20.22 -8.12 0.94
CA ALA A 108 18.87 -8.61 0.63
C ALA A 108 18.88 -10.00 -0.02
N GLU A 109 19.90 -10.32 -0.81
CA GLU A 109 20.09 -11.64 -1.42
C GLU A 109 20.49 -12.69 -0.37
N LYS A 110 21.42 -12.36 0.54
CA LYS A 110 21.76 -13.22 1.69
C LYS A 110 20.57 -13.46 2.63
N ALA A 111 19.75 -12.45 2.88
CA ALA A 111 18.57 -12.58 3.74
C ALA A 111 17.47 -13.45 3.09
N LYS A 112 17.34 -13.43 1.76
CA LYS A 112 16.43 -14.35 1.05
C LYS A 112 16.95 -15.79 1.04
N ALA A 113 18.25 -15.99 0.83
CA ALA A 113 18.86 -17.33 0.86
C ALA A 113 18.80 -18.00 2.26
N ASP A 114 18.95 -17.22 3.33
CA ASP A 114 18.84 -17.73 4.71
C ASP A 114 17.40 -18.10 5.08
N ALA A 115 16.40 -17.36 4.56
CA ALA A 115 14.99 -17.68 4.75
C ALA A 115 14.56 -18.97 4.00
N GLU A 116 15.11 -19.20 2.81
CA GLU A 116 14.83 -20.38 1.99
C GLU A 116 15.49 -21.65 2.57
N ALA A 117 16.69 -21.53 3.13
CA ALA A 117 17.38 -22.62 3.83
C ALA A 117 16.70 -23.02 5.16
N LYS A 118 16.01 -22.08 5.81
CA LYS A 118 15.26 -22.35 7.06
C LYS A 118 13.91 -23.02 6.79
N ALA A 119 13.25 -22.68 5.68
CA ALA A 119 12.01 -23.33 5.24
C ALA A 119 12.21 -24.79 4.80
N ALA A 120 13.36 -25.13 4.21
CA ALA A 120 13.68 -26.51 3.83
C ALA A 120 13.91 -27.43 5.04
N LYS A 121 14.49 -26.93 6.14
CA LYS A 121 14.71 -27.72 7.37
C LYS A 121 13.45 -27.94 8.22
N GLU A 122 12.45 -27.08 8.08
CA GLU A 122 11.18 -27.22 8.81
C GLU A 122 10.22 -28.23 8.13
N ALA A 123 10.39 -28.46 6.82
CA ALA A 123 9.65 -29.48 6.08
C ALA A 123 10.13 -30.92 6.39
N GLU A 124 11.44 -31.11 6.64
CA GLU A 124 12.01 -32.43 6.97
C GLU A 124 11.68 -32.88 8.40
N ALA A 125 11.52 -31.93 9.34
CA ALA A 125 11.13 -32.22 10.73
C ALA A 125 9.65 -32.59 10.89
N LYS A 126 8.79 -32.26 9.91
CA LYS A 126 7.37 -32.68 9.91
C LYS A 126 7.16 -34.09 9.36
N ALA A 127 8.03 -34.57 8.46
CA ALA A 127 7.94 -35.93 7.90
C ALA A 127 8.35 -37.03 8.90
N ALA A 128 9.19 -36.72 9.88
CA ALA A 128 9.61 -37.68 10.91
C ALA A 128 8.58 -37.90 12.04
N LYS A 129 7.62 -36.99 12.24
CA LYS A 129 6.56 -37.14 13.25
C LYS A 129 5.33 -37.90 12.75
N GLU A 130 5.14 -38.04 11.44
CA GLU A 130 3.98 -38.76 10.88
C GLU A 130 4.23 -40.27 10.70
N ALA A 131 5.47 -40.75 10.89
CA ALA A 131 5.81 -42.17 10.87
C ALA A 131 5.64 -42.88 12.23
N GLU A 132 5.58 -42.14 13.34
CA GLU A 132 5.40 -42.74 14.68
C GLU A 132 3.90 -42.88 15.06
N GLU A 133 3.00 -42.11 14.44
CA GLU A 133 1.54 -42.19 14.65
C GLU A 133 0.84 -43.23 13.75
N LYS A 134 1.58 -43.99 12.92
CA LYS A 134 1.04 -45.17 12.22
C LYS A 134 1.45 -46.51 12.85
N ALA A 135 2.38 -46.53 13.81
CA ALA A 135 2.76 -47.75 14.53
C ALA A 135 1.89 -48.04 15.76
N ALA A 136 1.13 -47.06 16.28
CA ALA A 136 0.25 -47.23 17.43
C ALA A 136 -1.20 -47.61 17.08
N ALA A 137 -1.61 -47.52 15.81
CA ALA A 137 -2.96 -47.88 15.36
C ALA A 137 -3.13 -49.36 14.96
N GLU A 138 -2.03 -50.12 14.84
CA GLU A 138 -2.06 -51.53 14.39
C GLU A 138 -2.17 -52.55 15.54
N GLN A 139 -2.05 -52.14 16.80
CA GLN A 139 -2.27 -53.03 17.97
C GLN A 139 -3.68 -52.96 18.57
N ALA A 140 -4.53 -52.02 18.15
CA ALA A 140 -5.92 -51.92 18.66
C ALA A 140 -6.97 -52.64 17.79
N LYS A 141 -6.55 -53.35 16.71
CA LYS A 141 -7.48 -53.96 15.74
C LYS A 141 -7.41 -55.49 15.63
N ILE A 142 -6.64 -56.18 16.47
CA ILE A 142 -6.46 -57.64 16.40
C ILE A 142 -7.37 -58.42 17.39
N GLU A 143 -8.12 -57.77 18.28
CA GLU A 143 -8.89 -58.48 19.34
C GLU A 143 -10.42 -58.32 19.29
N ALA A 144 -11.02 -58.09 18.11
CA ALA A 144 -12.48 -58.00 17.98
C ALA A 144 -13.01 -58.58 16.67
N GLU A 145 -12.68 -59.82 16.32
CA GLU A 145 -13.46 -60.56 15.33
C GLU A 145 -13.42 -62.08 15.58
N LYS A 146 -14.38 -62.59 16.36
CA LYS A 146 -14.92 -63.94 16.14
C LYS A 146 -16.45 -63.90 16.25
N PRO A 147 -17.19 -64.37 15.23
CA PRO A 147 -18.60 -64.03 14.98
C PRO A 147 -19.59 -65.11 15.48
N ALA A 148 -20.83 -64.71 15.74
CA ALA A 148 -22.10 -65.46 15.63
C ALA A 148 -23.23 -64.61 16.25
N GLU A 149 -24.20 -64.11 15.44
CA GLU A 149 -25.59 -64.63 15.34
C GLU A 149 -26.42 -64.31 16.60
N VAL A 150 -27.50 -63.50 16.60
CA VAL A 150 -28.85 -63.76 16.03
C VAL A 150 -29.65 -62.43 15.90
N ALA A 151 -30.54 -62.37 14.90
CA ALA A 151 -31.51 -61.29 14.61
C ALA A 151 -32.82 -61.41 15.47
N PRO A 152 -33.97 -60.80 15.13
CA PRO A 152 -34.37 -59.37 15.13
C PRO A 152 -35.80 -59.12 15.71
N VAL A 153 -36.19 -57.90 16.16
CA VAL A 153 -37.61 -57.41 16.32
C VAL A 153 -37.60 -55.86 16.36
N GLU A 154 -38.11 -55.11 15.36
CA GLU A 154 -39.40 -54.33 15.32
C GLU A 154 -39.63 -53.38 16.53
N GLU A 155 -40.16 -52.15 16.49
CA GLU A 155 -40.73 -51.19 15.52
C GLU A 155 -41.15 -49.96 16.38
N VAL A 156 -41.07 -48.69 15.92
CA VAL A 156 -42.20 -47.71 15.77
C VAL A 156 -41.76 -46.26 16.12
N LYS A 157 -42.27 -45.31 15.30
CA LYS A 157 -42.36 -43.82 15.37
C LYS A 157 -41.17 -43.04 14.78
N GLU A 158 -41.23 -42.43 13.59
CA GLU A 158 -42.25 -41.53 12.95
C GLU A 158 -42.48 -40.29 13.84
N GLU A 159 -42.21 -39.02 13.48
CA GLU A 159 -42.46 -38.23 12.27
C GLU A 159 -41.36 -37.14 12.05
N VAL A 160 -40.86 -36.88 10.82
CA VAL A 160 -41.23 -35.82 9.83
C VAL A 160 -41.03 -34.37 10.36
N LYS A 161 -39.98 -33.60 9.96
CA LYS A 161 -39.78 -32.72 8.75
C LYS A 161 -40.85 -31.58 8.64
N PRO A 162 -40.73 -30.48 7.85
CA PRO A 162 -39.62 -29.68 7.25
C PRO A 162 -39.74 -28.16 7.59
N GLU A 163 -38.69 -27.33 7.40
CA GLU A 163 -38.53 -26.31 6.32
C GLU A 163 -39.64 -25.23 6.22
N ALA A 164 -39.30 -23.95 6.43
CA ALA A 164 -39.42 -22.90 5.39
C ALA A 164 -39.05 -21.47 5.86
N PRO A 165 -38.68 -20.57 4.92
CA PRO A 165 -38.18 -19.21 5.13
C PRO A 165 -39.21 -18.12 4.70
N VAL A 166 -38.75 -16.86 4.65
CA VAL A 166 -39.28 -15.69 3.88
C VAL A 166 -40.27 -14.74 4.56
N ALA A 167 -39.88 -13.45 4.59
CA ALA A 167 -40.65 -12.20 4.34
C ALA A 167 -39.85 -11.04 4.99
N GLU A 168 -39.25 -10.04 4.33
CA GLU A 168 -39.72 -9.09 3.29
C GLU A 168 -41.03 -8.37 3.67
N GLU A 169 -40.96 -7.13 4.16
CA GLU A 169 -41.54 -5.95 3.48
C GLU A 169 -41.10 -4.63 4.14
N LYS A 170 -41.08 -3.57 3.32
CA LYS A 170 -40.57 -2.21 3.58
C LYS A 170 -41.68 -1.27 4.13
N PRO A 171 -41.63 0.06 3.92
CA PRO A 171 -41.11 1.12 4.79
C PRO A 171 -42.22 2.11 5.21
N VAL A 172 -41.86 3.40 5.41
CA VAL A 172 -42.70 4.61 5.59
C VAL A 172 -43.06 4.97 7.04
N ASP A 173 -42.46 6.04 7.57
CA ASP A 173 -43.24 7.22 7.97
C ASP A 173 -42.37 8.50 8.03
N THR A 174 -43.03 9.61 7.75
CA THR A 174 -42.55 10.93 7.38
C THR A 174 -43.05 11.90 8.44
N THR A 175 -42.19 12.72 9.05
CA THR A 175 -42.66 13.99 9.65
C THR A 175 -41.56 15.05 9.60
N PRO A 176 -41.75 16.12 8.81
CA PRO A 176 -41.11 17.41 9.02
C PRO A 176 -42.06 18.39 9.74
N SER A 177 -41.47 19.30 10.53
CA SER A 177 -42.03 20.53 11.14
C SER A 177 -42.13 20.49 12.68
N GLU A 178 -41.47 21.43 13.37
CA GLU A 178 -42.14 22.65 13.82
C GLU A 178 -41.12 23.76 14.18
N THR A 179 -41.55 25.00 13.99
CA THR A 179 -40.86 26.28 14.13
C THR A 179 -41.25 26.96 15.45
N VAL A 180 -40.32 27.71 16.06
CA VAL A 180 -40.40 29.05 16.70
C VAL A 180 -39.27 29.16 17.73
#